data_AF-B5IED1-F1
#
_entry.id   AF-B5IED1-F1
#
_cell.length_a   1.000
_cell.length_b   1.000
_cell.length_c   1.000
_cell.angle_alpha   90.00
_cell.angle_beta   90.00
_cell.angle_gamma   90.00
#
_symmetry.space_group_name_H-M   'P 1'
#
loop_
_entity.id
_entity.type
_entity.pdbx_description
1 polymer ?
#
loop_
_entity_poly.entity_id
_entity_poly.type
_entity_poly.pdbx_seq_one_letter_code
_entity_poly.pdbx_strand_id
1 'polypeptide(L)'
;MKYCPNCGAKLSDNSNFCPFCGAKLEDFIVYEKPKIEITPDLICRHCGKGKLMLVDADSDIPLYMCPHCGWYYGDFLGIGRAIYYDSIHLKIGRIIKAEIRMRGHLRVNIKSTSDWEEEGLTELSKYLHDDLKEYSISDIRDALVYLLEENVIKSYTEKIDDEFIWFGVRFVDSD
;
A
#
# COMPACT_ATOMS: atom_id res chain seq x y z
N MET A 1 20.32 16.30 -10.98
CA MET A 1 18.98 16.90 -11.15
C MET A 1 18.36 17.13 -9.79
N LYS A 2 18.37 18.39 -9.34
CA LYS A 2 17.84 18.84 -8.05
C LYS A 2 16.42 19.40 -8.24
N TYR A 3 15.54 19.19 -7.27
CA TYR A 3 14.18 19.73 -7.25
C TYR A 3 13.98 20.60 -6.01
N CYS A 4 13.16 21.65 -6.11
CA CYS A 4 12.87 22.52 -4.99
C CYS A 4 11.99 21.77 -3.98
N PRO A 5 12.41 21.61 -2.71
CA PRO A 5 11.64 20.89 -1.71
C PRO A 5 10.35 21.62 -1.29
N ASN A 6 10.29 22.95 -1.51
CA ASN A 6 9.11 23.75 -1.18
C ASN A 6 8.02 23.72 -2.26
N CYS A 7 8.39 23.67 -3.54
CA CYS A 7 7.43 23.82 -4.65
C CYS A 7 7.55 22.77 -5.77
N GLY A 8 8.48 21.82 -5.67
CA GLY A 8 8.69 20.75 -6.65
C GLY A 8 9.32 21.18 -7.98
N ALA A 9 9.66 22.46 -8.16
CA ALA A 9 10.24 22.95 -9.41
C ALA A 9 11.63 22.36 -9.67
N LYS A 10 11.93 22.00 -10.92
CA LYS A 10 13.26 21.54 -11.33
C LYS A 10 14.28 22.69 -11.21
N LEU A 11 15.39 22.42 -10.55
CA LEU A 11 16.46 23.37 -10.31
C LEU A 11 17.71 23.01 -11.10
N SER A 12 18.52 24.02 -11.41
CA SER A 12 19.90 23.78 -11.85
C SER A 12 20.74 23.34 -10.65
N ASP A 13 21.76 22.51 -10.90
CA ASP A 13 22.54 21.89 -9.82
C ASP A 13 23.32 22.93 -8.96
N ASN A 14 23.48 24.17 -9.44
CA ASN A 14 24.16 25.27 -8.73
C ASN A 14 23.23 26.39 -8.21
N SER A 15 21.91 26.16 -8.11
CA SER A 15 20.99 27.16 -7.58
C SER A 15 21.05 27.24 -6.05
N ASN A 16 21.26 28.44 -5.49
CA ASN A 16 21.16 28.72 -4.04
C ASN A 16 19.73 29.11 -3.61
N PHE A 17 18.90 29.52 -4.57
CA PHE A 17 17.50 29.91 -4.37
C PHE A 17 16.63 29.31 -5.46
N CYS A 18 15.37 29.02 -5.15
CA CYS A 18 14.39 28.61 -6.16
C CYS A 18 13.91 29.85 -6.95
N PRO A 19 14.10 29.92 -8.28
CA PRO A 19 13.63 31.06 -9.08
C PRO A 19 12.10 31.11 -9.21
N PHE A 20 11.39 30.03 -8.83
CA PHE A 20 9.94 29.92 -8.96
C PHE A 20 9.18 30.30 -7.69
N CYS A 21 9.74 30.02 -6.51
CA CYS A 21 9.07 30.28 -5.23
C CYS A 21 9.89 31.11 -4.23
N GLY A 22 11.14 31.43 -4.55
CA GLY A 22 12.01 32.26 -3.70
C GLY A 22 12.62 31.53 -2.49
N ALA A 23 12.35 30.23 -2.31
CA ALA A 23 12.91 29.46 -1.19
C ALA A 23 14.44 29.40 -1.24
N LYS A 24 15.10 29.67 -0.09
CA LYS A 24 16.54 29.46 0.08
C LYS A 24 16.81 27.96 0.20
N LEU A 25 17.70 27.42 -0.63
CA LEU A 25 17.90 25.98 -0.73
C LEU A 25 18.89 25.43 0.31
N GLU A 26 19.54 26.32 1.06
CA GLU A 26 20.48 26.00 2.15
C GLU A 26 19.77 25.51 3.43
N ASP A 27 18.47 25.83 3.58
CA ASP A 27 17.68 25.48 4.77
C ASP A 27 17.08 24.05 4.71
N PHE A 28 17.29 23.32 3.61
CA PHE A 28 16.68 22.02 3.38
C PHE A 28 17.74 20.92 3.33
N ILE A 29 17.64 19.94 4.24
CA ILE A 29 18.42 18.70 4.18
C ILE A 29 17.97 17.92 2.95
N VAL A 30 18.81 17.89 1.91
CA VAL A 30 18.60 17.04 0.74
C VAL A 30 19.04 15.64 1.13
N TYR A 31 18.10 14.72 1.32
CA TYR A 31 18.42 13.30 1.42
C TYR A 31 18.88 12.81 0.03
N GLU A 32 20.06 12.20 -0.04
CA GLU A 32 20.45 11.47 -1.24
C GLU A 32 19.55 10.23 -1.35
N LYS A 33 18.87 10.06 -2.50
CA LYS A 33 18.10 8.84 -2.78
C LYS A 33 19.02 7.62 -2.55
N PRO A 34 18.59 6.62 -1.77
CA PRO A 34 19.37 5.39 -1.60
C PRO A 34 19.60 4.77 -2.99
N LYS A 35 20.87 4.56 -3.35
CA LYS A 35 21.23 3.83 -4.56
C LYS A 35 20.91 2.36 -4.34
N ILE A 36 19.70 1.96 -4.68
CA ILE A 36 19.34 0.55 -4.78
C ILE A 36 20.05 0.02 -6.04
N GLU A 37 21.05 -0.84 -5.87
CA GLU A 37 21.66 -1.55 -6.99
C GLU A 37 20.64 -2.53 -7.56
N ILE A 38 20.00 -2.12 -8.66
CA ILE A 38 19.04 -2.94 -9.40
C ILE A 38 19.83 -4.05 -10.10
N THR A 39 19.72 -5.29 -9.63
CA THR A 39 20.24 -6.43 -10.39
C THR A 39 19.31 -6.69 -11.58
N PRO A 40 19.82 -6.78 -12.83
CA PRO A 40 18.99 -6.91 -14.05
C PRO A 40 18.14 -8.20 -14.16
N ASP A 41 18.24 -9.11 -13.18
CA ASP A 41 17.72 -10.47 -13.28
C ASP A 41 16.76 -10.85 -12.13
N LEU A 42 15.90 -9.92 -11.68
CA LEU A 42 14.77 -10.33 -10.86
C LEU A 42 13.76 -11.11 -11.72
N ILE A 43 13.83 -12.43 -11.65
CA ILE A 43 12.75 -13.32 -12.09
C ILE A 43 11.56 -13.13 -11.13
N CYS A 44 10.37 -12.95 -11.68
CA CYS A 44 9.13 -12.81 -10.93
C CYS A 44 8.90 -14.04 -10.05
N ARG A 45 8.90 -13.88 -8.72
CA ARG A 45 8.67 -15.00 -7.79
C ARG A 45 7.23 -15.51 -7.79
N HIS A 46 6.28 -14.71 -8.26
CA HIS A 46 4.88 -15.15 -8.42
C HIS A 46 4.72 -16.14 -9.59
N CYS A 47 5.17 -15.79 -10.81
CA CYS A 47 4.96 -16.65 -11.98
C CYS A 47 6.17 -17.48 -12.40
N GLY A 48 7.37 -17.19 -11.89
CA GLY A 48 8.65 -17.83 -12.25
C GLY A 48 9.15 -17.59 -13.67
N LYS A 49 8.40 -16.82 -14.49
CA LYS A 49 8.62 -16.73 -15.95
C LYS A 49 9.05 -15.35 -16.44
N GLY A 50 8.53 -14.27 -15.84
CA GLY A 50 8.80 -12.91 -16.31
C GLY A 50 10.01 -12.28 -15.62
N LYS A 51 10.82 -11.52 -16.37
CA LYS A 51 11.80 -10.60 -15.79
C LYS A 51 11.08 -9.32 -15.36
N LEU A 52 11.30 -8.89 -14.12
CA LEU A 52 10.72 -7.66 -13.59
C LEU A 52 11.29 -6.44 -14.32
N MET A 53 10.41 -5.50 -14.67
CA MET A 53 10.77 -4.24 -15.31
C MET A 53 10.47 -3.10 -14.36
N LEU A 54 11.38 -2.13 -14.25
CA LEU A 54 11.17 -0.90 -13.50
C LEU A 54 10.10 -0.05 -14.20
N VAL A 55 9.02 0.27 -13.50
CA VAL A 55 7.88 1.07 -14.00
C VAL A 55 7.78 2.45 -13.35
N ASP A 56 8.36 2.64 -12.17
CA ASP A 56 8.50 3.96 -11.54
C ASP A 56 9.89 4.09 -10.92
N ALA A 57 10.75 4.87 -11.56
CA ALA A 57 12.10 5.18 -11.07
C ALA A 57 12.15 6.49 -10.27
N ASP A 58 11.08 7.29 -10.35
CA ASP A 58 11.03 8.64 -9.81
C ASP A 58 10.46 8.67 -8.39
N SER A 59 9.76 7.61 -7.97
CA SER A 59 9.40 7.36 -6.57
C SER A 59 10.63 7.16 -5.67
N ASP A 60 10.42 7.29 -4.35
CA ASP A 60 11.43 6.94 -3.33
C ASP A 60 11.64 5.42 -3.24
N ILE A 61 10.68 4.65 -3.76
CA ILE A 61 10.70 3.19 -3.74
C ILE A 61 10.40 2.67 -5.14
N PRO A 62 11.40 2.14 -5.86
CA PRO A 62 11.24 1.74 -7.25
C PRO A 62 10.17 0.67 -7.40
N LEU A 63 9.17 0.95 -8.23
CA LEU A 63 8.11 0.00 -8.55
C LEU A 63 8.54 -0.84 -9.73
N TYR A 64 8.45 -2.15 -9.59
CA TYR A 64 8.65 -3.10 -10.67
C TYR A 64 7.34 -3.75 -11.07
N MET A 65 7.25 -4.22 -12.32
CA MET A 65 6.12 -4.98 -12.83
C MET A 65 6.63 -6.20 -13.60
N CYS A 66 5.95 -7.33 -13.45
CA CYS A 66 6.17 -8.50 -14.27
C CYS A 66 5.33 -8.42 -15.56
N PRO A 67 5.91 -8.25 -16.76
CA PRO A 67 5.14 -8.16 -18.00
C PRO A 67 4.44 -9.49 -18.37
N HIS A 68 4.86 -10.62 -17.77
CA HIS A 68 4.24 -11.92 -18.01
C HIS A 68 2.92 -12.10 -17.24
N CYS A 69 2.83 -11.64 -15.98
CA CYS A 69 1.64 -11.87 -15.13
C CYS A 69 0.96 -10.60 -14.63
N GLY A 70 1.53 -9.42 -14.89
CA GLY A 70 0.98 -8.12 -14.50
C GLY A 70 1.20 -7.73 -13.03
N TRP A 71 1.81 -8.59 -12.22
CA TRP A 71 2.05 -8.30 -10.80
C TRP A 71 3.11 -7.22 -10.61
N TYR A 72 2.83 -6.30 -9.69
CA TYR A 72 3.77 -5.30 -9.22
C TYR A 72 4.63 -5.86 -8.10
N TYR A 73 5.82 -5.29 -7.94
CA TYR A 73 6.75 -5.57 -6.86
C TYR A 73 7.35 -4.26 -6.36
N GLY A 74 7.18 -3.98 -5.09
CA GLY A 74 7.62 -2.72 -4.49
C GLY A 74 7.05 -2.56 -3.08
N ASP A 75 7.39 -1.45 -2.44
CA ASP A 75 6.83 -1.15 -1.12
C ASP A 75 5.33 -0.81 -1.26
N PHE A 76 4.52 -1.68 -0.67
CA PHE A 76 3.07 -1.57 -0.69
C PHE A 76 2.62 -0.47 0.26
N LEU A 77 2.27 0.70 -0.27
CA LEU A 77 1.72 1.83 0.50
C LEU A 77 2.64 2.36 1.63
N GLY A 78 3.94 2.08 1.56
CA GLY A 78 4.93 2.58 2.52
C GLY A 78 5.00 1.73 3.81
N ILE A 79 4.89 0.41 3.69
CA ILE A 79 5.09 -0.55 4.78
C ILE A 79 6.56 -0.82 5.09
N GLY A 80 7.50 -0.22 4.35
CA GLY A 80 8.94 -0.35 4.59
C GLY A 80 9.55 -1.65 4.05
N ARG A 81 8.79 -2.46 3.31
CA ARG A 81 9.29 -3.67 2.64
C ARG A 81 8.58 -3.95 1.33
N ALA A 82 9.29 -4.59 0.41
CA ALA A 82 8.74 -4.96 -0.89
C ALA A 82 7.92 -6.25 -0.81
N ILE A 83 6.69 -6.19 -1.32
CA ILE A 83 5.84 -7.36 -1.56
C ILE A 83 5.37 -7.39 -3.01
N TYR A 84 4.76 -8.49 -3.41
CA TYR A 84 4.02 -8.51 -4.65
C TYR A 84 2.59 -8.03 -4.44
N TYR A 85 1.99 -7.42 -5.45
CA TYR A 85 0.58 -7.03 -5.39
C TYR A 85 0.07 -6.72 -6.79
N ASP A 86 -1.25 -6.60 -6.92
CA ASP A 86 -1.89 -6.16 -8.15
C ASP A 86 -2.81 -4.95 -7.91
N SER A 87 -3.67 -4.66 -8.89
CA SER A 87 -4.59 -3.53 -8.80
C SER A 87 -5.61 -3.62 -7.65
N ILE A 88 -6.13 -4.82 -7.33
CA ILE A 88 -7.17 -4.94 -6.30
C ILE A 88 -6.56 -4.76 -4.91
N HIS A 89 -5.40 -5.36 -4.66
CA HIS A 89 -4.65 -5.19 -3.42
C HIS A 89 -4.35 -3.71 -3.17
N LEU A 90 -3.84 -2.99 -4.18
CA LEU A 90 -3.49 -1.57 -4.05
C LEU A 90 -4.73 -0.71 -3.76
N LYS A 91 -5.84 -0.96 -4.44
CA LYS A 91 -7.10 -0.23 -4.21
C LYS A 91 -7.63 -0.47 -2.80
N ILE A 92 -7.71 -1.74 -2.38
CA ILE A 92 -8.13 -2.11 -1.02
C ILE A 92 -7.24 -1.43 0.02
N GLY A 93 -5.92 -1.55 -0.11
CA GLY A 93 -4.99 -0.93 0.83
C GLY A 93 -5.17 0.60 0.92
N ARG A 94 -5.44 1.28 -0.21
CA ARG A 94 -5.72 2.73 -0.22
C ARG A 94 -7.00 3.07 0.52
N ILE A 95 -8.06 2.29 0.35
CA ILE A 95 -9.33 2.45 1.07
C ILE A 95 -9.11 2.24 2.57
N ILE A 96 -8.42 1.15 2.96
CA ILE A 96 -8.08 0.87 4.37
C ILE A 96 -7.32 2.07 4.97
N LYS A 97 -6.30 2.57 4.27
CA LYS A 97 -5.47 3.69 4.75
C LYS A 97 -6.29 4.98 4.90
N ALA A 98 -7.19 5.25 3.94
CA ALA A 98 -8.09 6.40 3.99
C ALA A 98 -9.10 6.29 5.13
N GLU A 99 -9.76 5.15 5.29
CA GLU A 99 -10.77 4.91 6.33
C GLU A 99 -10.16 4.99 7.73
N ILE A 100 -9.00 4.37 7.96
CA ILE A 100 -8.30 4.48 9.25
C ILE A 100 -7.89 5.93 9.52
N ARG A 101 -7.42 6.67 8.52
CA ARG A 101 -7.07 8.09 8.69
C ARG A 101 -8.30 8.96 9.02
N MET A 102 -9.46 8.66 8.43
CA MET A 102 -10.68 9.46 8.57
C MET A 102 -11.48 9.11 9.82
N ARG A 103 -11.63 7.83 10.13
CA ARG A 103 -12.50 7.30 11.19
C ARG A 103 -11.72 6.70 12.37
N GLY A 104 -10.41 6.54 12.25
CA GLY A 104 -9.55 5.83 13.22
C GLY A 104 -9.57 4.32 13.07
N HIS A 105 -10.53 3.75 12.32
CA HIS A 105 -10.70 2.31 12.16
C HIS A 105 -11.39 1.95 10.83
N LEU A 106 -11.19 0.72 10.38
CA LEU A 106 -12.06 0.05 9.42
C LEU A 106 -12.58 -1.24 10.09
N ARG A 107 -13.89 -1.30 10.37
CA ARG A 107 -14.53 -2.40 11.08
C ARG A 107 -15.99 -2.61 10.67
N VAL A 108 -16.47 -3.83 10.84
CA VAL A 108 -17.84 -4.28 10.59
C VAL A 108 -18.39 -4.98 11.84
N ASN A 109 -19.71 -4.99 11.99
CA ASN A 109 -20.40 -5.69 13.07
C ASN A 109 -20.70 -7.13 12.62
N ILE A 110 -20.31 -8.12 13.41
CA ILE A 110 -20.60 -9.53 13.16
C ILE A 110 -21.07 -10.22 14.44
N LYS A 111 -21.69 -11.39 14.29
CA LYS A 111 -22.04 -12.24 15.43
C LYS A 111 -20.77 -12.80 16.08
N SER A 112 -20.81 -12.93 17.41
CA SER A 112 -19.77 -13.58 18.20
C SER A 112 -19.82 -15.10 18.01
N THR A 113 -19.11 -15.60 16.99
CA THR A 113 -19.00 -17.03 16.65
C THR A 113 -17.54 -17.50 16.72
N SER A 114 -17.30 -18.81 16.64
CA SER A 114 -15.94 -19.37 16.55
C SER A 114 -15.21 -18.96 15.27
N ASP A 115 -15.97 -18.76 14.18
CA ASP A 115 -15.45 -18.54 12.83
C ASP A 115 -15.47 -17.04 12.47
N TRP A 116 -15.26 -16.19 13.48
CA TRP A 116 -15.39 -14.74 13.39
C TRP A 116 -14.49 -14.10 12.32
N GLU A 117 -13.34 -14.70 12.02
CA GLU A 117 -12.43 -14.15 11.00
C GLU A 117 -12.98 -14.35 9.59
N GLU A 118 -13.54 -15.53 9.29
CA GLU A 118 -14.16 -15.80 7.98
C GLU A 118 -15.40 -14.94 7.76
N GLU A 119 -16.27 -14.85 8.76
CA GLU A 119 -17.47 -14.00 8.72
C GLU A 119 -17.09 -12.52 8.63
N GLY A 120 -16.12 -12.09 9.44
CA GLY A 120 -15.61 -10.73 9.47
C GLY A 120 -15.02 -10.29 8.13
N LEU A 121 -14.21 -11.14 7.50
CA LEU A 121 -13.67 -10.89 6.16
C LEU A 121 -14.77 -10.82 5.11
N THR A 122 -15.80 -11.67 5.22
CA THR A 122 -16.94 -11.67 4.31
C THR A 122 -17.75 -10.38 4.42
N GLU A 123 -18.08 -9.94 5.63
CA GLU A 123 -18.80 -8.67 5.86
C GLU A 123 -17.96 -7.45 5.48
N LEU A 124 -16.66 -7.48 5.76
CA LEU A 124 -15.76 -6.40 5.34
C LEU A 124 -15.66 -6.33 3.80
N SER A 125 -15.66 -7.48 3.12
CA SER A 125 -15.67 -7.53 1.65
C SER A 125 -16.94 -6.94 1.06
N LYS A 126 -18.10 -7.16 1.70
CA LYS A 126 -19.36 -6.50 1.33
C LYS A 126 -19.29 -4.99 1.52
N TYR A 127 -18.73 -4.53 2.64
CA TYR A 127 -18.51 -3.09 2.89
C TYR A 127 -17.64 -2.45 1.81
N LEU A 128 -16.50 -3.08 1.48
CA LEU A 128 -15.56 -2.56 0.48
C LEU A 128 -16.11 -2.63 -0.95
N HIS A 129 -17.03 -3.55 -1.25
CA HIS A 129 -17.63 -3.69 -2.57
C HIS A 129 -18.38 -2.43 -3.02
N ASP A 130 -18.89 -1.62 -2.08
CA ASP A 130 -19.54 -0.34 -2.41
C ASP A 130 -18.61 0.62 -3.16
N ASP A 131 -17.31 0.60 -2.83
CA ASP A 131 -16.25 1.38 -3.50
C ASP A 131 -15.55 0.62 -4.64
N LEU A 132 -15.74 -0.71 -4.70
CA LEU A 132 -15.03 -1.66 -5.58
C LEU A 132 -16.00 -2.49 -6.43
N LYS A 133 -17.02 -1.85 -7.00
CA LYS A 133 -18.13 -2.50 -7.72
C LYS A 133 -17.70 -3.34 -8.92
N GLU A 134 -16.51 -3.09 -9.46
CA GLU A 134 -15.95 -3.85 -10.57
C GLU A 134 -15.35 -5.20 -10.16
N TYR A 135 -15.20 -5.49 -8.86
CA TYR A 135 -14.69 -6.74 -8.32
C TYR A 135 -15.79 -7.52 -7.60
N SER A 136 -15.76 -8.85 -7.64
CA SER A 136 -16.70 -9.65 -6.87
C SER A 136 -16.35 -9.61 -5.37
N ILE A 137 -17.32 -9.90 -4.50
CA ILE A 137 -17.09 -10.04 -3.06
C ILE A 137 -16.02 -11.10 -2.78
N SER A 138 -15.97 -12.17 -3.58
CA SER A 138 -14.93 -13.22 -3.45
C SER A 138 -13.54 -12.67 -3.75
N ASP A 139 -13.39 -11.92 -4.85
CA ASP A 139 -12.09 -11.35 -5.24
C ASP A 139 -11.58 -10.38 -4.16
N ILE A 140 -12.47 -9.56 -3.60
CA ILE A 140 -12.14 -8.63 -2.50
C ILE A 140 -11.71 -9.41 -1.26
N ARG A 141 -12.41 -10.48 -0.92
CA ARG A 141 -12.09 -11.33 0.23
C ARG A 141 -10.73 -11.99 0.05
N ASP A 142 -10.46 -12.56 -1.12
CA ASP A 142 -9.19 -13.22 -1.43
C ASP A 142 -8.03 -12.22 -1.36
N ALA A 143 -8.25 -10.99 -1.81
CA ALA A 143 -7.27 -9.91 -1.68
C ALA A 143 -7.05 -9.46 -0.22
N LEU A 144 -8.09 -9.44 0.63
CA LEU A 144 -7.92 -9.19 2.07
C LEU A 144 -7.13 -10.30 2.76
N VAL A 145 -7.40 -11.57 2.42
CA VAL A 145 -6.65 -12.73 2.90
C VAL A 145 -5.17 -12.60 2.51
N TYR A 146 -4.89 -12.26 1.24
CA TYR A 146 -3.51 -12.01 0.80
C TYR A 146 -2.81 -10.94 1.64
N LEU A 147 -3.47 -9.81 1.94
CA LEU A 147 -2.87 -8.74 2.75
C LEU A 147 -2.62 -9.17 4.20
N LEU A 148 -3.43 -10.08 4.75
CA LEU A 148 -3.21 -10.68 6.08
C LEU A 148 -2.01 -11.65 6.04
N GLU A 149 -1.97 -12.57 5.07
CA GLU A 149 -0.91 -13.57 4.91
C GLU A 149 0.46 -12.91 4.67
N GLU A 150 0.48 -11.85 3.85
CA GLU A 150 1.67 -11.06 3.63
C GLU A 150 2.03 -10.19 4.83
N ASN A 151 1.25 -10.15 5.92
CA ASN A 151 1.48 -9.32 7.11
C ASN A 151 1.51 -7.81 6.80
N VAL A 152 0.69 -7.38 5.85
CA VAL A 152 0.48 -5.95 5.53
C VAL A 152 -0.54 -5.35 6.50
N ILE A 153 -1.60 -6.10 6.75
CA ILE A 153 -2.66 -5.77 7.71
C ILE A 153 -2.77 -6.89 8.74
N LYS A 154 -3.41 -6.59 9.87
CA LYS A 154 -3.80 -7.56 10.89
C LYS A 154 -5.27 -7.38 11.24
N SER A 155 -5.97 -8.49 11.49
CA SER A 155 -7.33 -8.50 12.01
C SER A 155 -7.33 -8.22 13.52
N TYR A 156 -8.45 -7.72 14.04
CA TYR A 156 -8.71 -7.60 15.47
C TYR A 156 -10.20 -7.67 15.74
N THR A 157 -10.55 -8.01 16.99
CA THR A 157 -11.93 -8.00 17.46
C THR A 157 -12.08 -7.13 18.71
N GLU A 158 -13.27 -6.56 18.88
CA GLU A 158 -13.65 -5.80 20.07
C GLU A 158 -15.10 -6.18 20.45
N LYS A 159 -15.32 -6.57 21.70
CA LYS A 159 -16.65 -7.00 22.17
C LYS A 159 -17.62 -5.82 22.18
N ILE A 160 -18.83 -6.04 21.65
CA ILE A 160 -19.94 -5.09 21.75
C ILE A 160 -20.85 -5.53 22.89
N ASP A 161 -21.35 -6.76 22.79
CA ASP A 161 -22.18 -7.44 23.77
C ASP A 161 -21.94 -8.97 23.70
N ASP A 162 -22.81 -9.78 24.30
CA ASP A 162 -22.66 -11.24 24.30
C ASP A 162 -22.98 -11.89 22.94
N GLU A 163 -23.69 -11.20 22.06
CA GLU A 163 -24.09 -11.69 20.74
C GLU A 163 -23.23 -11.13 19.60
N PHE A 164 -22.64 -9.93 19.76
CA PHE A 164 -21.96 -9.20 18.70
C PHE A 164 -20.56 -8.71 19.07
N ILE A 165 -19.71 -8.65 18.03
CA ILE A 165 -18.37 -8.08 18.09
C ILE A 165 -18.14 -7.14 16.91
N TRP A 166 -17.23 -6.18 17.10
CA TRP A 166 -16.58 -5.50 15.99
C TRP A 166 -15.47 -6.39 15.46
N PHE A 167 -15.47 -6.66 14.16
CA PHE A 167 -14.32 -7.20 13.45
C PHE A 167 -13.70 -6.08 12.62
N GLY A 168 -12.39 -5.87 12.75
CA GLY A 168 -11.70 -4.83 11.99
C GLY A 168 -10.32 -5.24 11.51
N VAL A 169 -9.78 -4.43 10.60
CA VAL A 169 -8.41 -4.56 10.11
C VAL A 169 -7.64 -3.27 10.32
N ARG A 170 -6.32 -3.39 10.50
CA ARG A 170 -5.39 -2.26 10.57
C ARG A 170 -4.06 -2.61 9.93
N PHE A 171 -3.34 -1.60 9.45
CA PHE A 171 -1.96 -1.80 9.00
C PHE A 171 -1.10 -2.33 10.15
N VAL A 172 -0.14 -3.18 9.80
CA VAL A 172 0.94 -3.54 10.70
C VAL A 172 1.93 -2.37 10.66
N ASP A 173 2.21 -1.78 11.83
CA ASP A 173 3.17 -0.68 11.93
C ASP A 173 4.54 -1.15 11.42
N SER A 174 5.17 -0.33 10.58
CA SER A 174 6.57 -0.51 10.19
C SER A 174 7.42 0.03 11.34
N ASP A 175 7.92 -0.86 12.20
CA ASP A 175 8.95 -0.49 13.18
C ASP A 175 10.22 0.05 12.49
#